data_AF-A0A7C1SIL9-F1
#
_entry.id   AF-A0A7C1SIL9-F1
#
_cell.length_a   1.000
_cell.length_b   1.000
_cell.length_c   1.000
_cell.angle_alpha   90.00
_cell.angle_beta   90.00
_cell.angle_gamma   90.00
#
_symmetry.space_group_name_H-M   'P 1'
#
loop_
_entity.id
_entity.type
_entity.pdbx_description
1 polymer ?
#
loop_
_entity_poly.entity_id
_entity_poly.type
_entity_poly.pdbx_seq_one_letter_code
_entity_poly.pdbx_strand_id
1 'polypeptide(L)'
;MITNRILLTTPCYPYPSLPANDSLTDATGQRFTHGDDIFSLVSHTHCYANHILAQNINMPATLLEYPRWNNFIEEVDKEYAMIGISAFPVHLDMVMKMCTYIREKSPETKILLGSYGAQAFAAQYDEETKKKYVD
;
A
#
# COMPACT_ATOMS: atom_id res chain seq x y z
N MET A 1 -3.54 22.84 2.65
CA MET A 1 -5.03 22.87 2.60
C MET A 1 -5.40 21.52 2.00
N ILE A 2 -6.13 20.69 2.75
CA ILE A 2 -6.40 19.31 2.36
C ILE A 2 -7.11 19.24 1.00
N THR A 3 -6.59 18.42 0.10
CA THR A 3 -7.17 18.28 -1.25
C THR A 3 -8.41 17.41 -1.20
N ASN A 4 -9.45 17.77 -1.95
CA ASN A 4 -10.66 16.94 -2.08
C ASN A 4 -10.42 15.76 -3.06
N ARG A 5 -9.39 14.95 -2.79
CA ARG A 5 -8.93 13.81 -3.58
C ARG A 5 -8.62 12.63 -2.66
N ILE A 6 -8.64 11.43 -3.22
CA ILE A 6 -8.13 10.21 -2.57
C ILE A 6 -6.80 9.79 -3.18
N LEU A 7 -5.86 9.38 -2.36
CA LEU A 7 -4.69 8.61 -2.80
C LEU A 7 -4.97 7.13 -2.52
N LEU A 8 -4.88 6.28 -3.54
CA LEU A 8 -4.89 4.83 -3.37
C LEU A 8 -3.50 4.30 -3.64
N THR A 9 -2.93 3.58 -2.68
CA THR A 9 -1.56 3.12 -2.73
C THR A 9 -1.41 1.68 -2.25
N THR A 10 -0.22 1.14 -2.45
CA THR A 10 0.23 -0.18 -1.97
C THR A 10 1.40 0.01 -1.00
N PRO A 11 1.82 -1.03 -0.26
CA PRO A 11 3.01 -0.96 0.58
C PRO A 11 4.23 -0.44 -0.19
N CYS A 12 5.02 0.38 0.48
CA CYS A 12 6.30 0.84 -0.06
C CYS A 12 7.31 -0.31 -0.15
N TYR A 13 8.18 -0.26 -1.14
CA TYR A 13 9.42 -1.04 -1.13
C TYR A 13 10.38 -0.53 -0.03
N PRO A 14 11.24 -1.37 0.59
CA PRO A 14 11.46 -2.79 0.34
C PRO A 14 10.35 -3.69 0.87
N TYR A 15 10.07 -4.75 0.12
CA TYR A 15 9.24 -5.85 0.57
C TYR A 15 10.08 -6.84 1.38
N PRO A 16 9.53 -7.44 2.45
CA PRO A 16 10.22 -8.51 3.15
C PRO A 16 10.53 -9.64 2.18
N SER A 17 11.78 -10.07 2.15
CA SER A 17 12.20 -11.25 1.39
C SER A 17 11.56 -12.48 2.02
N LEU A 18 10.55 -13.01 1.35
CA LEU A 18 10.02 -14.34 1.62
C LEU A 18 10.63 -15.32 0.61
N PRO A 19 10.72 -16.62 0.90
CA PRO A 19 11.33 -17.64 0.02
C PRO A 19 10.74 -17.79 -1.40
N ALA A 20 9.87 -16.87 -1.84
CA ALA A 20 9.32 -16.73 -3.18
C ALA A 20 8.64 -15.34 -3.38
N ASN A 21 9.08 -14.23 -2.74
CA ASN A 21 8.29 -12.99 -2.75
C ASN A 21 9.09 -11.65 -2.73
N ASP A 22 10.02 -11.44 -3.67
CA ASP A 22 10.80 -10.19 -3.82
C ASP A 22 10.04 -8.97 -4.41
N SER A 23 8.77 -9.15 -4.76
CA SER A 23 7.86 -8.26 -5.48
C SER A 23 6.43 -8.58 -5.02
N LEU A 24 5.54 -7.59 -5.07
CA LEU A 24 4.15 -7.78 -4.67
C LEU A 24 3.34 -8.64 -5.65
N THR A 25 3.71 -8.65 -6.94
CA THR A 25 2.88 -9.23 -8.00
C THR A 25 3.62 -9.92 -9.13
N ASP A 26 4.95 -10.07 -9.04
CA ASP A 26 5.74 -10.77 -10.06
C ASP A 26 5.63 -12.29 -9.94
N ALA A 27 4.47 -12.85 -10.28
CA ALA A 27 4.26 -14.29 -10.21
C ALA A 27 5.21 -15.07 -11.14
N THR A 28 5.60 -14.49 -12.27
CA THR A 28 6.49 -15.14 -13.23
C THR A 28 7.88 -15.35 -12.65
N GLY A 29 8.55 -14.28 -12.22
CA GLY A 29 9.92 -14.37 -11.71
C GLY A 29 9.99 -15.11 -10.38
N GLN A 30 8.95 -15.01 -9.57
CA GLN A 30 8.94 -15.54 -8.20
C GLN A 30 8.45 -16.97 -8.07
N ARG A 31 7.65 -17.47 -9.02
CA ARG A 31 7.03 -18.81 -8.91
C ARG A 31 7.33 -19.69 -10.10
N PHE A 32 7.17 -19.15 -11.31
CA PHE A 32 7.22 -19.97 -12.52
C PHE A 32 8.64 -20.17 -13.04
N THR A 33 9.48 -19.13 -12.95
CA THR A 33 10.87 -19.17 -13.42
C THR A 33 11.86 -18.89 -12.29
N HIS A 34 11.47 -19.15 -11.05
CA HIS A 34 12.32 -18.85 -9.90
C HIS A 34 13.54 -19.77 -9.88
N GLY A 35 14.74 -19.16 -9.87
CA GLY A 35 16.00 -19.91 -9.88
C GLY A 35 16.54 -20.24 -11.27
N ASP A 36 15.88 -19.76 -12.33
CA ASP A 36 16.35 -19.91 -13.71
C ASP A 36 17.49 -18.93 -14.06
N ASP A 37 17.97 -18.17 -13.08
CA ASP A 37 19.08 -17.20 -13.18
C ASP A 37 18.84 -16.22 -14.34
N ILE A 38 19.75 -16.15 -15.32
CA ILE A 38 19.66 -15.27 -16.49
C ILE A 38 18.42 -15.51 -17.36
N PHE A 39 17.72 -16.64 -17.18
CA PHE A 39 16.48 -16.98 -17.89
C PHE A 39 15.22 -16.66 -17.09
N SER A 40 15.35 -16.09 -15.88
CA SER A 40 14.21 -15.68 -15.06
C SER A 40 13.41 -14.57 -15.77
N LEU A 41 12.10 -14.78 -15.90
CA LEU A 41 11.20 -13.81 -16.52
C LEU A 41 10.56 -12.93 -15.47
N VAL A 42 10.83 -11.63 -15.50
CA VAL A 42 10.19 -10.64 -14.62
C VAL A 42 8.87 -10.17 -15.24
N SER A 43 7.81 -10.23 -14.46
CA SER A 43 6.49 -9.75 -14.83
C SER A 43 6.03 -8.59 -13.94
N HIS A 44 5.18 -7.74 -14.49
CA HIS A 44 4.50 -6.68 -13.77
C HIS A 44 2.99 -6.89 -13.89
N THR A 45 2.30 -6.80 -12.77
CA THR A 45 0.83 -6.78 -12.75
C THR A 45 0.37 -5.53 -12.02
N HIS A 46 -0.52 -4.74 -12.61
CA HIS A 46 -1.14 -3.63 -11.90
C HIS A 46 -2.00 -4.14 -10.74
N CYS A 47 -2.11 -3.37 -9.66
CA CYS A 47 -3.04 -3.62 -8.57
C CYS A 47 -4.47 -3.28 -9.03
N TYR A 48 -5.05 -4.16 -9.86
CA TYR A 48 -6.35 -3.95 -10.48
C TYR A 48 -7.46 -3.57 -9.48
N ALA A 49 -7.42 -4.09 -8.26
CA ALA A 49 -8.37 -3.72 -7.22
C ALA A 49 -8.37 -2.20 -6.92
N ASN A 50 -7.19 -1.57 -6.85
CA ASN A 50 -7.08 -0.12 -6.63
C ASN A 50 -7.57 0.67 -7.85
N HIS A 51 -7.28 0.20 -9.06
CA HIS A 51 -7.80 0.81 -10.29
C HIS A 51 -9.33 0.71 -10.36
N ILE A 52 -9.90 -0.45 -10.05
CA ILE A 52 -11.36 -0.66 -10.01
C ILE A 52 -11.98 0.27 -8.98
N LEU A 53 -11.43 0.37 -7.77
CA LEU A 53 -11.91 1.29 -6.74
C LEU A 53 -11.89 2.74 -7.23
N ALA A 54 -10.79 3.19 -7.83
CA ALA A 54 -10.66 4.54 -8.38
C ALA A 54 -11.73 4.86 -9.44
N GLN A 55 -12.13 3.89 -10.26
CA GLN A 55 -13.16 4.07 -11.30
C GLN A 55 -14.59 4.02 -10.75
N ASN A 56 -14.80 3.59 -9.50
CA ASN A 56 -16.12 3.39 -8.90
C ASN A 56 -16.47 4.43 -7.81
N ILE A 57 -15.69 5.50 -7.67
CA ILE A 57 -15.92 6.58 -6.71
C ILE A 57 -16.08 7.93 -7.42
N ASN A 58 -16.86 8.82 -6.82
CA ASN A 58 -17.07 10.17 -7.36
C ASN A 58 -15.92 11.14 -7.03
N MET A 59 -15.11 10.84 -6.00
CA MET A 59 -14.00 11.67 -5.59
C MET A 59 -12.79 11.44 -6.51
N PRO A 60 -12.12 12.48 -7.03
CA PRO A 60 -10.96 12.29 -7.89
C PRO A 60 -9.86 11.49 -7.18
N ALA A 61 -9.37 10.45 -7.84
CA ALA A 61 -8.33 9.58 -7.29
C ALA A 61 -6.94 9.89 -7.90
N THR A 62 -5.90 9.65 -7.10
CA THR A 62 -4.53 9.43 -7.54
C THR A 62 -4.17 7.98 -7.19
N LEU A 63 -3.55 7.26 -8.12
CA LEU A 63 -3.02 5.93 -7.85
C LEU A 63 -1.50 5.98 -7.76
N LEU A 64 -0.95 5.41 -6.69
CA LEU A 64 0.49 5.25 -6.50
C LEU A 64 0.81 3.77 -6.25
N GLU A 65 1.17 3.06 -7.30
CA GLU A 65 1.45 1.62 -7.25
C GLU A 65 2.93 1.37 -7.01
N TYR A 66 3.22 0.40 -6.14
CA TYR A 66 4.58 -0.06 -5.82
C TYR A 66 5.58 1.06 -5.49
N PRO A 67 5.22 2.05 -4.64
CA PRO A 67 6.08 3.20 -4.42
C PRO A 67 7.39 2.81 -3.75
N ARG A 68 8.45 3.55 -4.06
CA ARG A 68 9.59 3.68 -3.14
C ARG A 68 9.19 4.64 -2.02
N TRP A 69 9.82 4.52 -0.86
CA TRP A 69 9.56 5.39 0.29
C TRP A 69 9.58 6.89 -0.08
N ASN A 70 10.57 7.32 -0.85
CA ASN A 70 10.70 8.73 -1.26
C ASN A 70 9.54 9.20 -2.15
N ASN A 71 9.03 8.33 -3.04
CA ASN A 71 7.86 8.68 -3.87
C ASN A 71 6.59 8.76 -3.02
N PHE A 72 6.46 7.88 -2.03
CA PHE A 72 5.32 7.89 -1.12
C PHE A 72 5.28 9.17 -0.29
N ILE A 73 6.39 9.56 0.34
CA ILE A 73 6.41 10.76 1.18
C ILE A 73 6.14 12.04 0.36
N GLU A 74 6.73 12.14 -0.83
CA GLU A 74 6.51 13.28 -1.74
C GLU A 74 5.03 13.39 -2.16
N GLU A 75 4.36 12.25 -2.35
CA GLU A 75 2.95 12.24 -2.68
C GLU A 75 2.06 12.56 -1.47
N VAL A 76 2.35 11.99 -0.30
CA VAL A 76 1.59 12.25 0.95
C VAL A 76 1.65 13.72 1.36
N ASP A 77 2.80 14.38 1.17
CA ASP A 77 3.01 15.79 1.50
C ASP A 77 2.12 16.75 0.67
N LYS A 78 1.42 16.25 -0.35
CA LYS A 78 0.39 17.01 -1.10
C LYS A 78 -0.95 17.08 -0.38
N GLU A 79 -1.10 16.44 0.78
CA GLU A 79 -2.29 16.41 1.65
C GLU A 79 -3.58 15.94 0.95
N TYR A 80 -4.00 14.71 1.23
CA TYR A 80 -5.21 14.11 0.66
C TYR A 80 -6.35 14.08 1.67
N ALA A 81 -7.61 14.24 1.24
CA ALA A 81 -8.76 14.02 2.12
C ALA A 81 -8.76 12.59 2.69
N MET A 82 -8.27 11.64 1.89
CA MET A 82 -8.22 10.24 2.25
C MET A 82 -7.04 9.55 1.58
N ILE A 83 -6.40 8.62 2.30
CA ILE A 83 -5.38 7.72 1.77
C ILE A 83 -5.81 6.28 2.06
N GLY A 84 -6.02 5.50 0.99
CA GLY A 84 -6.30 4.07 1.06
C GLY A 84 -5.06 3.25 0.78
N ILE A 85 -4.73 2.30 1.67
CA ILE A 85 -3.59 1.40 1.54
C ILE A 85 -4.12 -0.04 1.40
N SER A 86 -3.92 -0.63 0.22
CA SER A 86 -4.25 -2.04 -0.06
C SER A 86 -3.00 -2.90 0.09
N ALA A 87 -3.02 -3.89 0.98
CA ALA A 87 -1.84 -4.69 1.29
C ALA A 87 -2.15 -6.18 1.51
N PHE A 88 -1.13 -7.03 1.37
CA PHE A 88 -1.14 -8.38 1.92
C PHE A 88 -0.68 -8.35 3.39
N PRO A 89 -1.06 -9.36 4.22
CA PRO A 89 -0.74 -9.39 5.64
C PRO A 89 0.75 -9.24 5.96
N VAL A 90 1.60 -9.86 5.15
CA VAL A 90 3.06 -9.88 5.34
C VAL A 90 3.72 -8.50 5.23
N HIS A 91 3.02 -7.49 4.72
CA HIS A 91 3.54 -6.13 4.59
C HIS A 91 3.07 -5.19 5.70
N LEU A 92 2.41 -5.71 6.74
CA LEU A 92 1.78 -4.87 7.76
C LEU A 92 2.77 -3.94 8.46
N ASP A 93 4.01 -4.39 8.73
CA ASP A 93 5.03 -3.53 9.34
C ASP A 93 5.34 -2.28 8.49
N MET A 94 5.44 -2.45 7.16
CA MET A 94 5.62 -1.33 6.24
C MET A 94 4.38 -0.44 6.20
N VAL A 95 3.18 -1.04 6.21
CA VAL A 95 1.92 -0.29 6.27
C VAL A 95 1.84 0.55 7.53
N MET A 96 2.22 0.00 8.69
CA MET A 96 2.23 0.74 9.95
C MET A 96 3.21 1.92 9.90
N LYS A 97 4.40 1.72 9.32
CA LYS A 97 5.35 2.81 9.08
C LYS A 97 4.77 3.91 8.17
N MET A 98 4.04 3.53 7.12
CA MET A 98 3.33 4.46 6.25
C MET A 98 2.24 5.24 7.01
N CYS A 99 1.42 4.56 7.82
CA CYS A 99 0.39 5.19 8.64
C CYS A 99 0.98 6.17 9.65
N THR A 100 2.08 5.82 10.32
CA THR A 100 2.80 6.74 11.22
C THR A 100 3.21 8.02 10.48
N TYR A 101 3.82 7.89 9.30
CA TYR A 101 4.23 9.05 8.51
C TYR A 101 3.03 9.93 8.11
N ILE A 102 1.93 9.32 7.66
CA ILE A 102 0.71 10.07 7.30
C ILE A 102 0.18 10.83 8.52
N ARG A 103 0.12 10.21 9.70
CA ARG A 103 -0.32 10.88 10.93
C ARG A 103 0.56 12.05 11.34
N GLU A 104 1.87 11.96 11.08
CA GLU A 104 2.82 13.05 11.37
C GLU A 104 2.72 14.22 10.39
N LYS A 105 2.55 13.93 9.10
CA LYS A 105 2.63 14.95 8.03
C LYS A 105 1.27 15.46 7.54
N SER A 106 0.24 14.64 7.64
CA SER A 106 -1.11 14.99 7.24
C SER A 106 -2.12 14.47 8.27
N PRO A 107 -2.13 15.03 9.50
CA PRO A 107 -2.94 14.53 10.61
C PRO A 107 -4.45 14.51 10.33
N GLU A 108 -4.93 15.41 9.46
CA GLU A 108 -6.34 15.50 9.06
C GLU A 108 -6.73 14.49 7.96
N THR A 109 -5.76 13.80 7.34
CA THR A 109 -6.01 12.77 6.34
C THR A 109 -6.73 11.58 6.98
N LYS A 110 -7.81 11.12 6.36
CA LYS A 110 -8.41 9.83 6.72
C LYS A 110 -7.60 8.67 6.14
N ILE A 111 -7.18 7.73 6.98
CA ILE A 111 -6.41 6.55 6.58
C ILE A 111 -7.35 5.35 6.52
N LEU A 112 -7.47 4.74 5.35
CA LEU A 112 -8.22 3.50 5.15
C LEU A 112 -7.26 2.34 4.87
N LEU A 113 -7.43 1.23 5.57
CA LEU A 113 -6.76 -0.03 5.23
C LEU A 113 -7.73 -0.97 4.52
N GLY A 114 -7.27 -1.58 3.43
CA GLY A 114 -8.05 -2.51 2.62
C GLY A 114 -7.38 -3.87 2.45
N SER A 115 -8.05 -4.74 1.69
CA SER A 115 -7.58 -6.10 1.37
C SER A 115 -7.31 -6.94 2.62
N TYR A 116 -6.52 -8.00 2.48
CA TYR A 116 -6.10 -8.87 3.58
C TYR A 116 -5.26 -8.14 4.64
N GLY A 117 -4.61 -7.03 4.29
CA GLY A 117 -3.89 -6.17 5.24
C GLY A 117 -4.80 -5.59 6.33
N ALA A 118 -6.05 -5.23 5.98
CA ALA A 118 -7.03 -4.77 6.97
C ALA A 118 -7.41 -5.87 7.97
N GLN A 119 -7.54 -7.11 7.49
CA GLN A 119 -7.84 -8.25 8.36
C GLN A 119 -6.67 -8.55 9.31
N ALA A 120 -5.43 -8.50 8.79
CA ALA A 120 -4.22 -8.68 9.60
C ALA A 120 -4.10 -7.59 10.67
N PHE A 121 -4.31 -6.33 10.29
CA PHE A 121 -4.34 -5.18 11.22
C PHE A 121 -5.39 -5.37 12.31
N ALA A 122 -6.62 -5.74 11.93
CA ALA A 122 -7.71 -5.95 12.86
C ALA A 122 -7.45 -7.10 13.85
N ALA A 123 -6.73 -8.13 13.42
CA ALA A 123 -6.38 -9.29 14.25
C ALA A 123 -5.17 -9.05 15.16
N GLN A 124 -4.23 -8.19 14.76
CA GLN A 124 -2.96 -8.01 15.46
C GLN A 124 -2.98 -6.92 16.54
N TYR A 125 -3.78 -5.86 16.36
CA TYR A 125 -3.78 -4.71 17.25
C TYR A 125 -5.07 -4.60 18.07
N ASP A 126 -4.96 -3.97 19.24
CA ASP A 126 -6.11 -3.61 20.09
C ASP A 126 -6.85 -2.36 19.54
N GLU A 127 -8.05 -2.10 20.04
CA GLU A 127 -8.90 -1.00 19.56
C GLU A 127 -8.32 0.40 19.78
N GLU A 128 -7.50 0.61 20.82
CA GLU A 128 -6.85 1.89 21.07
C GLU A 128 -5.76 2.14 20.03
N THR A 129 -4.93 1.12 19.78
CA THR A 129 -3.90 1.16 18.73
C THR A 129 -4.52 1.34 17.35
N LYS A 130 -5.66 0.69 17.06
CA LYS A 130 -6.35 0.84 15.77
C LYS A 130 -6.73 2.30 15.49
N LYS A 131 -7.44 2.93 16.43
CA LYS A 131 -7.91 4.32 16.32
C LYS A 131 -6.78 5.34 16.22
N LYS A 132 -5.60 5.01 16.75
CA LYS A 132 -4.43 5.89 16.65
C LYS A 132 -3.93 6.02 15.21
N TYR A 133 -3.94 4.94 14.43
CA TYR A 133 -3.26 4.89 13.14
C TYR A 133 -4.18 4.80 11.92
N VAL A 134 -5.44 4.40 12.10
CA VAL A 134 -6.38 4.13 11.00
C VAL A 134 -7.77 4.64 11.39
N ASP A 135 -8.56 5.09 10.42
CA ASP A 135 -9.91 5.65 10.58
C ASP A 135 -11.03 4.69 10.14
#